data_AF-A0A3C1A174-F1
#
_entry.id   AF-A0A3C1A174-F1
#
_cell.length_a   1.000
_cell.length_b   1.000
_cell.length_c   1.000
_cell.angle_alpha   90.00
_cell.angle_beta   90.00
_cell.angle_gamma   90.00
#
_symmetry.space_group_name_H-M   'P 1'
#
loop_
_entity.id
_entity.type
_entity.pdbx_description
1 polymer ?
#
loop_
_entity_poly.entity_id
_entity_poly.type
_entity_poly.pdbx_seq_one_letter_code
_entity_poly.pdbx_strand_id
1 'polypeptide(L)'
;MSEEKKEEGKERTNLLPGLILIILGLAFLALQFVERPWGPGFIFALVGFIFVISAAITHNLGLYIPGFIFLGLGAGLAAMTILPQEDKNWPLILIGLGLGFLAIWPTFTMPQRQHPWPLYPGGILTGLGLLFWMAVYEVLGLTMESLSSILRWWPLILVVIGAVIVYRWYGEREEGG
;
A
#
# COMPACT_ATOMS: atom_id res chain seq x y z
N MET A 1 60.08 14.88 7.99
CA MET A 1 59.42 16.20 8.02
C MET A 1 59.09 16.54 6.56
N SER A 2 57.89 16.36 6.02
CA SER A 2 56.60 15.83 6.48
C SER A 2 55.90 15.41 5.18
N GLU A 3 55.49 14.13 5.06
CA GLU A 3 54.64 13.70 3.95
C GLU A 3 53.21 14.15 4.25
N GLU A 4 52.80 15.25 3.63
CA GLU A 4 51.43 15.71 3.62
C GLU A 4 50.63 14.84 2.62
N LYS A 5 50.12 13.71 3.10
CA LYS A 5 49.09 12.96 2.39
C LYS A 5 47.83 13.82 2.30
N LYS A 6 47.61 14.41 1.13
CA LYS A 6 46.30 14.94 0.74
C LYS A 6 45.27 13.83 0.86
N GLU A 7 44.38 13.97 1.84
CA GLU A 7 43.15 13.20 1.89
C GLU A 7 42.34 13.54 0.64
N GLU A 8 42.32 12.61 -0.32
CA GLU A 8 41.38 12.63 -1.42
C GLU A 8 39.97 12.56 -0.83
N GLY A 9 39.32 13.73 -0.78
CA GLY A 9 37.89 13.84 -0.56
C GLY A 9 37.19 13.01 -1.60
N LYS A 10 36.77 11.80 -1.22
CA LYS A 10 35.96 10.90 -2.01
C LYS A 10 34.63 11.61 -2.26
N GLU A 11 34.56 12.40 -3.34
CA GLU A 11 33.30 12.91 -3.88
C GLU A 11 32.42 11.68 -4.05
N ARG A 12 31.44 11.54 -3.16
CA ARG A 12 30.38 10.56 -3.32
C ARG A 12 29.58 11.08 -4.51
N THR A 13 30.01 10.73 -5.71
CA THR A 13 29.25 10.91 -6.92
C THR A 13 27.88 10.34 -6.63
N ASN A 14 26.92 11.24 -6.46
CA ASN A 14 25.56 10.85 -6.15
C ASN A 14 25.06 10.14 -7.41
N LEU A 15 25.18 8.81 -7.44
CA LEU A 15 24.67 7.93 -8.50
C LEU A 15 23.13 7.95 -8.54
N LEU A 16 22.52 8.58 -7.54
CA LEU A 16 21.09 8.75 -7.31
C LEU A 16 20.35 9.34 -8.53
N PRO A 17 20.74 10.48 -9.13
CA PRO A 17 20.04 11.03 -10.28
C PRO A 17 20.20 10.14 -11.52
N GLY A 18 21.38 9.53 -11.69
CA GLY A 18 21.66 8.63 -12.82
C GLY A 18 20.81 7.36 -12.76
N LEU A 19 20.68 6.75 -11.59
CA LEU A 19 19.85 5.56 -11.40
C LEU A 19 18.35 5.88 -11.58
N ILE A 20 17.87 7.01 -11.05
CA ILE A 20 16.51 7.49 -11.28
C ILE A 20 16.26 7.68 -12.78
N LEU A 21 17.22 8.26 -13.52
CA LEU A 21 17.12 8.47 -14.97
C LEU A 21 17.09 7.14 -15.75
N ILE A 22 17.89 6.15 -15.36
CA ILE A 22 17.91 4.82 -15.99
C ILE A 22 16.55 4.15 -15.82
N ILE A 23 15.99 4.23 -14.61
CA ILE A 23 14.71 3.64 -14.26
C ILE A 23 13.57 4.36 -14.99
N LEU A 24 13.57 5.69 -15.00
CA LEU A 24 12.62 6.46 -15.81
C LEU A 24 12.75 6.11 -17.29
N GLY A 25 13.98 6.06 -17.80
CA GLY A 25 14.26 5.73 -19.20
C GLY A 25 13.75 4.34 -19.59
N LEU A 26 13.98 3.33 -18.75
CA LEU A 26 13.46 1.98 -18.98
C LEU A 26 11.92 1.93 -18.89
N ALA A 27 11.32 2.65 -17.93
CA ALA A 27 9.87 2.74 -17.82
C ALA A 27 9.24 3.41 -19.05
N PHE A 28 9.80 4.53 -19.51
CA PHE A 28 9.36 5.22 -20.72
C PHE A 28 9.63 4.42 -22.00
N LEU A 29 10.71 3.65 -22.05
CA LEU A 29 11.00 2.76 -23.17
C LEU A 29 9.95 1.65 -23.25
N ALA A 30 9.61 1.02 -22.12
CA ALA A 30 8.55 0.01 -22.07
C ALA A 30 7.17 0.58 -22.50
N LEU A 31 6.90 1.86 -22.21
CA LEU A 31 5.68 2.56 -22.65
C LEU A 31 5.60 2.71 -24.18
N GLN A 32 6.72 2.86 -24.87
CA GLN A 32 6.69 3.00 -26.33
C GLN A 32 6.26 1.73 -27.05
N PHE A 33 6.42 0.56 -26.41
CA PHE A 33 6.06 -0.72 -27.01
C PHE A 33 4.60 -1.12 -26.80
N VAL A 34 3.78 -0.29 -26.16
CA VAL A 34 2.40 -0.66 -25.83
C VAL A 34 1.41 0.33 -26.45
N GLU A 35 0.66 -0.16 -27.43
CA GLU A 35 -0.29 0.60 -28.25
C GLU A 35 -1.57 1.03 -27.49
N ARG A 36 -1.79 0.51 -26.27
CA ARG A 36 -2.95 0.85 -25.44
C ARG A 36 -2.55 1.94 -24.42
N PRO A 37 -3.30 3.06 -24.30
CA PRO A 37 -3.02 4.08 -23.30
C PRO A 37 -3.15 3.46 -21.91
N TRP A 38 -2.03 3.37 -21.20
CA TRP A 38 -2.00 2.93 -19.81
C TRP A 38 -2.73 4.03 -19.04
N GLY A 39 -3.84 3.67 -18.41
CA GLY A 39 -4.66 4.64 -17.68
C GLY A 39 -3.88 5.33 -16.55
N PRO A 40 -4.56 6.17 -15.74
CA PRO A 40 -3.93 6.99 -14.71
C PRO A 40 -3.08 6.19 -13.69
N GLY A 41 -3.30 4.88 -13.55
CA GLY A 41 -2.52 3.98 -12.70
C GLY A 41 -1.01 4.00 -12.97
N PHE A 42 -0.60 4.19 -14.23
CA PHE A 42 0.83 4.21 -14.57
C PHE A 42 1.57 5.39 -13.93
N ILE A 43 0.94 6.58 -13.90
CA ILE A 43 1.52 7.78 -13.29
C ILE A 43 1.75 7.53 -11.79
N PHE A 44 0.75 6.96 -11.10
CA PHE A 44 0.86 6.61 -9.69
C PHE A 44 1.95 5.57 -9.44
N ALA A 45 2.06 4.55 -10.29
CA ALA A 45 3.11 3.54 -10.18
C ALA A 45 4.51 4.15 -10.32
N LEU A 46 4.69 5.04 -11.31
CA LEU A 46 5.97 5.71 -11.57
C LEU A 46 6.37 6.63 -10.42
N VAL A 47 5.41 7.42 -9.90
CA VAL A 47 5.62 8.26 -8.71
C VAL A 47 5.98 7.39 -7.51
N GLY A 48 5.24 6.30 -7.26
CA GLY A 48 5.55 5.36 -6.18
C GLY A 48 6.95 4.79 -6.27
N PHE A 49 7.38 4.42 -7.49
CA PHE A 49 8.72 3.90 -7.74
C PHE A 49 9.81 4.93 -7.42
N ILE A 50 9.64 6.19 -7.85
CA ILE A 50 10.56 7.29 -7.49
C ILE A 50 10.69 7.43 -5.98
N PHE A 51 9.57 7.39 -5.25
CA PHE A 51 9.57 7.48 -3.79
C PHE A 51 10.28 6.30 -3.12
N VAL A 52 10.04 5.07 -3.57
CA VAL A 52 10.72 3.87 -3.01
C VAL A 52 12.22 3.92 -3.27
N ILE A 53 12.66 4.30 -4.47
CA ILE A 53 14.10 4.43 -4.78
C ILE A 53 14.74 5.55 -3.95
N SER A 54 14.07 6.71 -3.88
CA SER A 54 14.52 7.83 -3.09
C SER A 54 14.63 7.45 -1.60
N ALA A 55 13.67 6.70 -1.08
CA ALA A 55 13.69 6.16 0.29
C ALA A 55 14.86 5.19 0.51
N ALA A 56 15.13 4.30 -0.45
CA ALA A 56 16.24 3.36 -0.40
C ALA A 56 17.60 4.04 -0.36
N ILE A 57 17.73 5.18 -1.03
CA ILE A 57 19.02 5.88 -1.11
C ILE A 57 19.19 6.86 0.05
N THR A 58 18.14 7.62 0.39
CA THR A 58 18.18 8.56 1.53
C THR A 58 18.11 7.86 2.88
N HIS A 59 17.83 6.55 2.91
CA HIS A 59 17.56 5.77 4.11
C HIS A 59 16.44 6.37 4.99
N ASN A 60 15.59 7.21 4.39
CA ASN A 60 14.52 7.88 5.10
C ASN A 60 13.25 7.03 5.04
N LEU A 61 12.94 6.40 6.17
CA LEU A 61 11.79 5.50 6.30
C LEU A 61 10.45 6.18 6.02
N GLY A 62 10.37 7.51 6.19
CA GLY A 62 9.16 8.27 5.89
C GLY A 62 8.77 8.27 4.41
N LEU A 63 9.72 8.03 3.49
CA LEU A 63 9.46 8.03 2.04
C LEU A 63 8.97 6.68 1.51
N TYR A 64 9.21 5.57 2.22
CA TYR A 64 8.68 4.26 1.82
C TYR A 64 7.16 4.20 1.93
N ILE A 65 6.58 4.89 2.92
CA ILE A 65 5.13 4.91 3.14
C ILE A 65 4.39 5.45 1.90
N PRO A 66 4.63 6.69 1.43
CA PRO A 66 3.98 7.18 0.21
C PRO A 66 4.41 6.38 -1.01
N GLY A 67 5.65 5.87 -1.07
CA GLY A 67 6.14 5.06 -2.18
C GLY A 67 5.34 3.79 -2.41
N PHE A 68 5.20 2.94 -1.39
CA PHE A 68 4.44 1.69 -1.50
C PHE A 68 2.93 1.92 -1.66
N ILE A 69 2.37 2.99 -1.07
CA ILE A 69 0.96 3.36 -1.27
C ILE A 69 0.72 3.73 -2.74
N PHE A 70 1.53 4.62 -3.33
CA PHE A 70 1.38 5.02 -4.73
C PHE A 70 1.66 3.87 -5.70
N LEU A 71 2.62 3.01 -5.37
CA LEU A 71 2.94 1.83 -6.17
C LEU A 71 1.79 0.81 -6.13
N GLY A 72 1.23 0.55 -4.95
CA GLY A 72 0.06 -0.33 -4.79
C GLY A 72 -1.20 0.23 -5.48
N LEU A 73 -1.46 1.53 -5.32
CA LEU A 73 -2.57 2.21 -6.00
C LEU A 73 -2.40 2.16 -7.52
N GLY A 74 -1.18 2.45 -8.01
CA GLY A 74 -0.85 2.41 -9.43
C GLY A 74 -1.01 1.01 -10.02
N ALA A 75 -0.58 -0.02 -9.30
CA ALA A 75 -0.77 -1.42 -9.69
C ALA A 75 -2.26 -1.81 -9.75
N GLY A 76 -3.07 -1.41 -8.76
CA GLY A 76 -4.51 -1.68 -8.74
C GLY A 76 -5.26 -1.00 -9.88
N LEU A 77 -4.94 0.28 -10.15
CA LEU A 77 -5.49 1.03 -11.28
C LEU A 77 -5.04 0.47 -12.63
N ALA A 78 -3.77 0.09 -12.76
CA ALA A 78 -3.27 -0.54 -13.99
C ALA A 78 -3.99 -1.87 -14.25
N ALA A 79 -4.14 -2.71 -13.22
CA ALA A 79 -4.87 -3.97 -13.32
C ALA A 79 -6.32 -3.77 -13.78
N MET A 80 -7.00 -2.73 -13.27
CA MET A 80 -8.37 -2.38 -13.70
C MET A 80 -8.46 -2.07 -15.20
N THR A 81 -7.45 -1.39 -15.77
CA THR A 81 -7.43 -0.99 -17.19
C THR A 81 -6.91 -2.06 -18.15
N ILE A 82 -6.13 -3.02 -17.64
CA ILE A 82 -5.56 -4.10 -18.46
C ILE A 82 -6.56 -5.25 -18.57
N LEU A 83 -7.28 -5.56 -17.49
CA LEU A 83 -8.26 -6.64 -17.46
C LEU A 83 -9.56 -6.25 -18.18
N PRO A 84 -10.19 -7.19 -18.92
CA PRO A 84 -11.50 -6.96 -19.51
C PRO A 84 -12.56 -6.70 -18.42
N GLN A 85 -13.59 -5.91 -18.76
CA GLN A 85 -14.65 -5.43 -17.85
C GLN A 85 -14.19 -4.39 -16.82
N GLU A 86 -13.71 -3.24 -17.30
CA GLU A 86 -13.23 -2.11 -16.46
C GLU A 86 -14.21 -1.74 -15.34
N ASP A 87 -15.51 -1.69 -15.63
CA ASP A 87 -16.56 -1.34 -14.66
C ASP A 87 -16.66 -2.30 -13.45
N LYS A 88 -16.26 -3.56 -13.65
CA LYS A 88 -16.30 -4.61 -12.63
C LYS A 88 -14.98 -4.74 -11.86
N ASN A 89 -13.91 -4.13 -12.37
CA ASN A 89 -12.55 -4.31 -11.85
C ASN A 89 -12.17 -3.31 -10.75
N TRP A 90 -13.07 -2.42 -10.35
CA TRP A 90 -12.82 -1.46 -9.27
C TRP A 90 -12.32 -2.07 -7.95
N PRO A 91 -12.67 -3.31 -7.52
CA PRO A 91 -12.14 -3.90 -6.29
C PRO A 91 -10.62 -4.13 -6.33
N LEU A 92 -10.03 -4.22 -7.53
CA LEU A 92 -8.58 -4.36 -7.71
C LEU A 92 -7.81 -3.13 -7.19
N ILE A 93 -8.44 -1.96 -7.15
CA ILE A 93 -7.85 -0.75 -6.56
C ILE A 93 -7.66 -0.96 -5.04
N LEU A 94 -8.68 -1.52 -4.36
CA LEU A 94 -8.60 -1.81 -2.93
C LEU A 94 -7.56 -2.89 -2.62
N ILE A 95 -7.50 -3.94 -3.46
CA ILE A 95 -6.49 -5.00 -3.34
C ILE A 95 -5.09 -4.42 -3.56
N GLY A 96 -4.88 -3.65 -4.63
CA GLY A 96 -3.60 -3.02 -4.93
C GLY A 96 -3.14 -2.08 -3.83
N LEU A 97 -4.04 -1.23 -3.32
CA LEU A 97 -3.75 -0.34 -2.20
C LEU A 97 -3.43 -1.12 -0.90
N GLY A 98 -4.21 -2.16 -0.61
CA GLY A 98 -3.99 -3.03 0.54
C GLY A 98 -2.66 -3.78 0.48
N LEU A 99 -2.30 -4.30 -0.68
CA LEU A 99 -0.98 -4.88 -0.94
C LEU A 99 0.14 -3.84 -0.81
N GLY A 100 -0.10 -2.59 -1.21
CA GLY A 100 0.80 -1.47 -0.98
C GLY A 100 1.08 -1.26 0.51
N PHE A 101 0.05 -1.26 1.36
CA PHE A 101 0.22 -1.19 2.81
C PHE A 101 0.94 -2.41 3.39
N LEU A 102 0.62 -3.62 2.91
CA LEU A 102 1.30 -4.84 3.35
C LEU A 102 2.78 -4.86 2.94
N ALA A 103 3.12 -4.29 1.78
CA ALA A 103 4.49 -4.16 1.30
C ALA A 103 5.35 -3.22 2.15
N ILE A 104 4.74 -2.38 3.00
CA ILE A 104 5.46 -1.55 3.99
C ILE A 104 5.98 -2.41 5.15
N TRP A 105 5.30 -3.52 5.47
CA TRP A 105 5.62 -4.34 6.65
C TRP A 105 7.09 -4.81 6.73
N PRO A 106 7.70 -5.38 5.66
CA PRO A 106 9.08 -5.85 5.70
C PRO A 106 10.05 -4.74 6.07
N THR A 107 9.77 -3.49 5.69
CA THR A 107 10.61 -2.32 5.95
C THR A 107 10.67 -1.94 7.44
N PHE A 108 9.68 -2.36 8.24
CA PHE A 108 9.60 -2.08 9.68
C PHE A 108 10.00 -3.28 10.57
N THR A 109 10.51 -4.37 10.00
CA THR A 109 10.93 -5.57 10.75
C THR A 109 12.19 -5.39 11.62
N MET A 110 12.76 -4.18 11.66
CA MET A 110 13.90 -3.88 12.54
C MET A 110 13.48 -3.87 14.03
N PRO A 111 14.28 -4.48 14.93
CA PRO A 111 13.90 -4.75 16.33
C PRO A 111 13.43 -3.53 17.13
N GLN A 112 13.87 -2.32 16.79
CA GLN A 112 13.45 -1.08 17.48
C GLN A 112 12.10 -0.50 17.04
N ARG A 113 11.43 -1.02 16.00
CA ARG A 113 10.25 -0.35 15.38
C ARG A 113 9.11 -1.31 14.99
N GLN A 114 8.86 -2.33 15.81
CA GLN A 114 7.78 -3.30 15.66
C GLN A 114 6.38 -2.71 15.91
N HIS A 115 5.99 -1.68 15.17
CA HIS A 115 4.60 -1.23 15.18
C HIS A 115 3.85 -1.86 14.02
N PRO A 116 2.90 -2.78 14.28
CA PRO A 116 2.19 -3.50 13.24
C PRO A 116 1.15 -2.66 12.49
N TRP A 117 1.31 -1.34 12.51
CA TRP A 117 0.35 -0.38 11.99
C TRP A 117 0.01 -0.59 10.50
N PRO A 118 0.91 -1.00 9.58
CA PRO A 118 0.55 -1.18 8.17
C PRO A 118 -0.31 -2.42 7.94
N LEU A 119 -0.25 -3.40 8.85
CA LEU A 119 -0.92 -4.68 8.70
C LEU A 119 -2.44 -4.55 8.83
N TYR A 120 -2.91 -3.69 9.74
CA TYR A 120 -4.34 -3.46 9.95
C TYR A 120 -5.02 -2.84 8.72
N PRO A 121 -4.64 -1.65 8.23
CA PRO A 121 -5.25 -1.06 7.05
C PRO A 121 -4.98 -1.91 5.80
N GLY A 122 -3.77 -2.46 5.64
CA GLY A 122 -3.43 -3.32 4.51
C GLY A 122 -4.26 -4.60 4.47
N GLY A 123 -4.42 -5.28 5.60
CA GLY A 123 -5.25 -6.47 5.73
C GLY A 123 -6.73 -6.19 5.51
N ILE A 124 -7.26 -5.10 6.09
CA ILE A 124 -8.66 -4.70 5.90
C ILE A 124 -8.93 -4.35 4.43
N LEU A 125 -8.09 -3.52 3.81
CA LEU A 125 -8.27 -3.10 2.41
C LEU A 125 -8.14 -4.29 1.45
N THR A 126 -7.15 -5.16 1.67
CA THR A 126 -6.96 -6.35 0.83
C THR A 126 -8.12 -7.33 1.02
N GLY A 127 -8.54 -7.57 2.26
CA GLY A 127 -9.66 -8.47 2.58
C GLY A 127 -10.98 -7.96 2.01
N LEU A 128 -11.30 -6.68 2.19
CA LEU A 128 -12.49 -6.06 1.59
C LEU A 128 -12.41 -6.05 0.06
N GLY A 129 -11.25 -5.71 -0.52
CA GLY A 129 -11.04 -5.74 -1.96
C GLY A 129 -11.28 -7.14 -2.55
N LEU A 130 -10.76 -8.19 -1.90
CA LEU A 130 -11.01 -9.57 -2.29
C LEU A 130 -12.48 -9.96 -2.13
N LEU A 131 -13.11 -9.56 -1.03
CA LEU A 131 -14.51 -9.85 -0.76
C LEU A 131 -15.44 -9.20 -1.80
N PHE A 132 -15.19 -7.93 -2.13
CA PHE A 132 -15.90 -7.24 -3.20
C PHE A 132 -15.61 -7.85 -4.56
N TRP A 133 -14.36 -8.22 -4.85
CA TRP A 133 -14.00 -8.90 -6.09
C TRP A 133 -14.77 -10.22 -6.23
N MET A 134 -14.79 -11.06 -5.18
CA MET A 134 -15.59 -12.29 -5.17
C MET A 134 -17.08 -12.01 -5.39
N ALA A 135 -17.63 -10.97 -4.77
CA ALA A 135 -19.03 -10.58 -4.93
C ALA A 135 -19.37 -10.05 -6.33
N VAL A 136 -18.43 -9.36 -7.00
CA VAL A 136 -18.62 -8.87 -8.39
C VAL A 136 -18.63 -10.04 -9.37
N TYR A 137 -17.77 -11.03 -9.14
CA TYR A 137 -17.61 -12.19 -10.03
C TYR A 137 -18.48 -13.37 -9.63
N GLU A 138 -19.40 -13.19 -8.66
CA GLU A 138 -20.31 -14.22 -8.14
C GLU A 138 -19.59 -15.50 -7.71
N VAL A 139 -18.36 -15.34 -7.22
CA VAL A 139 -17.51 -16.45 -6.77
C VAL A 139 -18.07 -16.98 -5.46
N LEU A 140 -18.15 -18.31 -5.32
CA LEU A 140 -18.72 -19.00 -4.16
C LEU A 140 -20.21 -18.68 -3.88
N GLY A 141 -20.95 -18.20 -4.88
CA GLY A 141 -22.36 -17.80 -4.72
C GLY A 141 -22.53 -16.51 -3.89
N LEU A 142 -21.44 -15.79 -3.63
CA LEU A 142 -21.49 -14.48 -2.99
C LEU A 142 -21.95 -13.45 -4.02
N THR A 143 -23.12 -12.86 -3.80
CA THR A 143 -23.64 -11.76 -4.61
C THR A 143 -23.46 -10.42 -3.90
N MET A 144 -23.48 -9.31 -4.65
CA MET A 144 -23.51 -7.97 -4.07
C MET A 144 -24.70 -7.75 -3.12
N GLU A 145 -25.82 -8.42 -3.38
CA GLU A 145 -27.01 -8.39 -2.52
C GLU A 145 -26.76 -9.10 -1.19
N SER A 146 -26.10 -10.27 -1.22
CA SER A 146 -25.69 -10.99 -0.01
C SER A 146 -24.71 -10.16 0.82
N LEU A 147 -23.73 -9.53 0.15
CA LEU A 147 -22.73 -8.71 0.81
C LEU A 147 -23.34 -7.46 1.45
N SER A 148 -24.22 -6.76 0.75
CA SER A 148 -24.90 -5.57 1.28
C SER A 148 -25.83 -5.91 2.44
N SER A 149 -26.48 -7.08 2.40
CA SER A 149 -27.29 -7.59 3.50
C SER A 149 -26.45 -7.83 4.74
N ILE A 150 -25.29 -8.49 4.61
CA ILE A 150 -24.35 -8.72 5.72
C ILE A 150 -23.79 -7.40 6.24
N LEU A 151 -23.33 -6.53 5.34
CA LEU A 151 -22.77 -5.22 5.69
C LEU A 151 -23.80 -4.39 6.44
N ARG A 152 -25.11 -4.46 6.15
CA ARG A 152 -26.14 -3.73 6.89
C ARG A 152 -26.16 -4.03 8.40
N TRP A 153 -25.69 -5.20 8.83
CA TRP A 153 -25.64 -5.59 10.25
C TRP A 153 -24.36 -5.13 10.97
N TRP A 154 -23.40 -4.54 10.26
CA TRP A 154 -22.18 -3.98 10.87
C TRP A 154 -22.41 -3.00 12.04
N PRO A 155 -23.46 -2.14 12.06
CA PRO A 155 -23.66 -1.21 13.16
C PRO A 155 -24.09 -1.96 14.42
N LEU A 156 -24.77 -3.10 14.28
CA LEU A 156 -25.18 -3.94 15.41
C LEU A 156 -23.95 -4.52 16.11
N ILE A 157 -22.96 -4.98 15.35
CA ILE A 157 -21.68 -5.46 15.89
C ILE A 157 -20.99 -4.33 16.68
N LEU A 158 -20.96 -3.11 16.14
CA LEU A 158 -20.40 -1.94 16.84
C LEU A 158 -21.16 -1.62 18.13
N VAL A 159 -22.48 -1.71 18.12
CA VAL A 159 -23.32 -1.51 19.32
C VAL A 159 -22.99 -2.55 20.37
N VAL A 160 -22.89 -3.83 20.00
CA VAL A 160 -22.57 -4.92 20.92
C VAL A 160 -21.16 -4.76 21.50
N ILE A 161 -20.16 -4.47 20.66
CA ILE A 161 -18.79 -4.20 21.12
C ILE A 161 -18.75 -3.00 22.06
N GLY A 162 -19.43 -1.90 21.70
CA GLY A 162 -19.54 -0.71 22.53
C GLY A 162 -20.18 -0.99 23.89
N ALA A 163 -21.28 -1.76 23.91
CA ALA A 163 -21.95 -2.16 25.14
C ALA A 163 -21.04 -3.01 26.04
N VAL A 164 -20.28 -3.96 25.47
CA VAL A 164 -19.33 -4.79 26.22
C VAL A 164 -18.21 -3.95 26.84
N ILE A 165 -17.68 -2.96 26.11
CA ILE A 165 -16.63 -2.06 26.61
C ILE A 165 -17.17 -1.23 27.78
N VAL A 166 -18.37 -0.65 27.65
CA VAL A 166 -19.00 0.14 28.72
C VAL A 166 -19.27 -0.73 29.94
N TYR A 167 -19.80 -1.94 29.75
CA TYR A 167 -20.07 -2.87 30.85
C TYR A 167 -18.80 -3.24 31.62
N ARG A 168 -17.71 -3.57 30.91
CA ARG A 168 -16.41 -3.86 31.54
C ARG A 168 -15.87 -2.66 32.32
N TRP A 169 -16.01 -1.46 31.77
CA TRP A 169 -15.52 -0.25 32.42
C TRP A 169 -16.29 0.11 33.71
N TYR A 170 -17.59 -0.19 33.78
CA TYR A 170 -18.36 -0.02 35.01
C TYR A 170 -17.98 -1.05 36.08
N GLY A 171 -17.74 -2.31 35.70
CA GLY A 171 -17.33 -3.36 36.65
C GLY A 171 -15.99 -3.08 37.35
N GLU A 172 -15.01 -2.53 36.64
CA GLU A 172 -13.69 -2.19 37.21
C GLU A 172 -13.74 -1.04 38.23
N ARG A 173 -14.82 -0.23 38.24
CA ARG A 173 -14.98 0.88 39.21
C ARG A 173 -15.61 0.47 40.53
N GLU A 174 -16.34 -0.64 40.56
CA GLU A 174 -16.98 -1.14 41.79
C GLU A 174 -16.03 -2.01 42.64
N GLU A 175 -14.98 -2.59 42.04
CA GLU A 175 -13.99 -3.41 42.75
C GLU A 175 -12.78 -2.63 43.29
N GLY A 176 -12.64 -1.35 42.93
CA GLY A 176 -11.49 -0.49 43.27
C GLY A 176 -11.77 0.65 44.28
N GLY A 177 -12.94 0.68 44.90
CA GLY A 177 -13.33 1.65 45.95
C GLY A 177 -13.64 0.96 47.28
#